data_AF-A0A0B6ZA33-F1
#
_entry.id   AF-A0A0B6ZA33-F1
#
_cell.length_a   1.000
_cell.length_b   1.000
_cell.length_c   1.000
_cell.angle_alpha   90.00
_cell.angle_beta   90.00
_cell.angle_gamma   90.00
#
_symmetry.space_group_name_H-M   'P 1'
#
loop_
_entity.id
_entity.type
_entity.pdbx_description
1 polymer ?
#
loop_
_entity_poly.entity_id
_entity_poly.type
_entity_poly.pdbx_seq_one_letter_code
_entity_poly.pdbx_strand_id
1 'polypeptide(L)'
;DSSFSIRHQDYQRQVSFLKAVIDQFTIGHNHVQVGMVSFGSSVRLDIRLNDFTNKRDLKEAVGKIKQMQGGTNTHEALKFIHKFMYEPVNGGRAWSK
;
A
#
# COMPACT_ATOMS: atom_id res chain seq x y z
N ASP A 1 -6.15 3.34 6.00
CA ASP A 1 -6.46 3.02 7.40
C ASP A 1 -7.43 1.84 7.39
N SER A 2 -7.10 0.77 8.11
CA SER A 2 -7.86 -0.48 8.12
C SER A 2 -8.46 -0.80 9.49
N SER A 3 -8.54 0.20 10.38
CA SER A 3 -9.09 0.12 11.74
C SER A 3 -10.60 -0.17 11.78
N PHE A 4 -11.10 -0.53 12.96
CA PHE A 4 -12.51 -0.82 13.23
C PHE A 4 -13.43 0.39 13.11
N SER A 5 -12.93 1.58 13.43
CA SER A 5 -13.70 2.83 13.28
C SER A 5 -14.05 3.15 11.83
N ILE A 6 -13.33 2.57 10.87
CA ILE A 6 -13.64 2.69 9.44
C ILE A 6 -14.73 1.70 9.06
N ARG A 7 -15.89 2.20 8.65
CA ARG A 7 -16.98 1.34 8.16
C ARG A 7 -16.55 0.63 6.88
N HIS A 8 -17.08 -0.56 6.64
CA HIS A 8 -16.75 -1.35 5.47
C HIS A 8 -16.95 -0.57 4.15
N GLN A 9 -18.04 0.20 4.05
CA GLN A 9 -18.32 1.04 2.87
C GLN A 9 -17.24 2.12 2.66
N ASP A 10 -16.76 2.75 3.72
CA ASP A 10 -15.70 3.77 3.65
C ASP A 10 -14.34 3.14 3.33
N TYR A 11 -14.08 1.93 3.81
CA TYR A 11 -12.92 1.15 3.37
C TYR A 11 -12.97 0.84 1.87
N GLN A 12 -14.12 0.43 1.33
CA GLN A 12 -14.27 0.21 -0.12
C GLN A 12 -14.09 1.50 -0.94
N ARG A 13 -14.48 2.65 -0.38
CA ARG A 13 -14.19 3.97 -0.99
C ARG A 13 -12.69 4.26 -1.00
N GLN A 14 -11.96 3.97 0.08
CA GLN A 14 -10.49 4.10 0.11
C GLN A 14 -9.84 3.20 -0.95
N VAL A 15 -10.25 1.93 -1.06
CA VAL A 15 -9.75 1.00 -2.07
C VAL A 15 -10.02 1.51 -3.49
N SER A 16 -11.23 2.03 -3.74
CA SER A 16 -11.60 2.62 -5.03
C SER A 16 -10.77 3.86 -5.36
N PHE A 17 -10.54 4.72 -4.38
CA PHE A 17 -9.68 5.91 -4.51
C PHE A 17 -8.24 5.51 -4.87
N LEU A 18 -7.66 4.54 -4.16
CA LEU A 18 -6.31 4.04 -4.43
C LEU A 18 -6.19 3.49 -5.86
N LYS A 19 -7.19 2.76 -6.34
CA LYS A 19 -7.25 2.28 -7.73
C LYS A 19 -7.29 3.41 -8.74
N ALA A 20 -8.04 4.48 -8.47
CA ALA A 20 -8.10 5.66 -9.33
C ALA A 20 -6.78 6.45 -9.36
N VAL A 21 -6.07 6.52 -8.22
CA VAL A 21 -4.72 7.09 -8.15
C VAL A 21 -3.73 6.27 -8.99
N ILE A 22 -3.78 4.94 -8.88
CA ILE A 22 -2.95 4.03 -9.69
C ILE A 22 -3.20 4.23 -11.20
N ASP A 23 -4.42 4.57 -11.60
CA ASP A 23 -4.75 4.83 -13.00
C ASP A 23 -3.99 6.03 -13.59
N GLN A 24 -3.54 6.99 -12.76
CA GLN A 24 -2.82 8.19 -13.21
C GLN A 24 -1.35 7.93 -13.57
N PHE A 25 -0.80 6.76 -13.23
CA PHE A 25 0.63 6.49 -13.40
C PHE A 25 0.90 5.38 -14.42
N THR A 26 2.07 5.47 -15.06
CA THR A 26 2.66 4.34 -15.78
C THR A 26 3.38 3.46 -14.76
N ILE A 27 2.84 2.28 -14.50
CA ILE A 27 3.40 1.32 -13.53
C ILE A 27 4.43 0.45 -14.23
N GLY A 28 5.61 0.27 -13.63
CA GLY A 28 6.66 -0.59 -14.17
C GLY A 28 7.99 -0.48 -13.43
N HIS A 29 8.91 -1.41 -13.71
CA HIS A 29 10.21 -1.48 -13.03
C HIS A 29 11.03 -0.19 -13.15
N ASN A 30 11.07 0.37 -14.37
CA ASN A 30 11.76 1.63 -14.68
C ASN A 30 10.84 2.86 -14.59
N HIS A 31 9.61 2.70 -14.11
CA HIS A 31 8.63 3.78 -13.99
C HIS A 31 8.19 3.91 -12.52
N VAL A 32 6.91 4.18 -12.28
CA VAL A 32 6.33 4.27 -10.94
C VAL A 32 6.16 2.86 -10.36
N GLN A 33 6.63 2.70 -9.13
CA GLN A 33 6.44 1.51 -8.30
C GLN A 33 5.54 1.90 -7.13
N VAL A 34 4.61 1.03 -6.76
CA VAL A 34 3.60 1.32 -5.73
C VAL A 34 3.66 0.24 -4.66
N GLY A 35 3.91 0.66 -3.43
CA GLY A 35 3.84 -0.19 -2.25
C GLY A 35 2.59 0.15 -1.43
N MET A 36 2.11 -0.81 -0.65
CA MET A 36 0.90 -0.65 0.17
C MET A 36 1.13 -1.20 1.58
N VAL A 37 0.79 -0.40 2.58
CA VAL A 37 0.79 -0.79 3.99
C VAL A 37 -0.58 -0.51 4.58
N SER A 38 -1.22 -1.55 5.11
CA SER A 38 -2.40 -1.43 5.97
C SER A 38 -2.00 -1.29 7.42
N PHE A 39 -2.78 -0.54 8.19
CA PHE A 39 -2.63 -0.45 9.63
C PHE A 39 -3.98 -0.47 10.35
N GLY A 40 -3.97 -1.03 11.55
CA GLY A 40 -5.07 -1.05 12.52
C GLY A 40 -4.45 -1.12 13.91
N SER A 41 -4.74 -2.18 14.69
CA SER A 41 -3.96 -2.50 15.90
C SER A 41 -2.51 -2.89 15.59
N SER A 42 -2.27 -3.45 14.40
CA SER A 42 -0.96 -3.84 13.90
C SER A 42 -0.72 -3.27 12.50
N VAL A 43 0.51 -3.39 12.01
CA VAL A 43 0.92 -2.95 10.67
C VAL A 43 1.15 -4.17 9.78
N ARG A 44 0.69 -4.10 8.53
CA ARG A 44 0.88 -5.16 7.54
C ARG A 44 1.38 -4.59 6.22
N LEU A 45 2.49 -5.12 5.73
CA LEU A 45 2.96 -4.88 4.37
C LEU A 45 2.11 -5.72 3.40
N ASP A 46 1.18 -5.07 2.70
CA ASP A 46 0.30 -5.76 1.76
C ASP A 46 0.97 -5.95 0.38
N ILE A 47 1.74 -4.95 -0.04
CA ILE A 47 2.40 -4.90 -1.36
C ILE A 47 3.77 -4.23 -1.20
N ARG A 48 4.85 -4.93 -1.61
CA ARG A 48 6.19 -4.36 -1.76
C ARG A 48 6.31 -3.54 -3.05
N LEU A 49 7.25 -2.61 -3.12
CA LEU A 49 7.45 -1.75 -4.30
C LEU A 49 7.82 -2.55 -5.56
N ASN A 50 8.45 -3.71 -5.39
CA ASN A 50 8.87 -4.60 -6.48
C ASN A 50 7.90 -5.75 -6.79
N ASP A 51 6.76 -5.86 -6.10
CA ASP A 51 5.83 -6.98 -6.31
C ASP A 51 5.09 -6.92 -7.66
N PHE A 52 4.86 -5.71 -8.20
CA PHE A 52 4.09 -5.53 -9.43
C PHE A 52 4.77 -4.59 -10.43
N THR A 53 4.77 -5.00 -11.70
CA THR A 53 5.32 -4.24 -12.82
C THR A 53 4.27 -3.81 -13.84
N ASN A 54 2.99 -4.09 -13.60
CA ASN A 54 1.90 -3.65 -14.45
C ASN A 54 0.68 -3.18 -13.64
N LYS A 55 -0.07 -2.26 -14.22
CA LYS A 55 -1.20 -1.58 -13.58
C LYS A 55 -2.36 -2.53 -13.24
N ARG A 56 -2.67 -3.47 -14.14
CA ARG A 56 -3.82 -4.37 -14.03
C ARG A 56 -3.69 -5.25 -12.79
N ASP A 57 -2.55 -5.93 -12.65
CA ASP A 57 -2.32 -6.90 -11.57
C ASP A 57 -2.20 -6.18 -10.22
N LEU A 58 -1.56 -5.01 -10.21
CA LEU A 58 -1.50 -4.16 -9.02
C LEU A 58 -2.90 -3.77 -8.53
N LYS A 59 -3.79 -3.31 -9.43
CA LYS A 59 -5.17 -2.95 -9.03
C LYS A 59 -5.96 -4.16 -8.56
N GLU A 60 -5.75 -5.33 -9.16
CA GLU A 60 -6.38 -6.57 -8.71
C GLU A 60 -5.92 -6.92 -7.28
N ALA A 61 -4.62 -6.85 -7.01
CA ALA A 61 -4.06 -7.09 -5.69
C ALA A 61 -4.60 -6.11 -4.64
N VAL A 62 -4.64 -4.81 -4.96
CA VAL A 62 -5.24 -3.78 -4.09
C VAL A 62 -6.70 -4.09 -3.77
N GLY A 63 -7.46 -4.59 -4.75
CA GLY A 63 -8.85 -5.01 -4.54
C GLY A 63 -9.04 -6.21 -3.61
N LYS A 64 -8.00 -7.03 -3.42
CA LYS A 64 -8.03 -8.23 -2.57
C LYS A 64 -7.55 -7.97 -1.13
N ILE A 65 -7.06 -6.76 -0.83
CA ILE A 65 -6.59 -6.40 0.52
C ILE A 65 -7.77 -6.37 1.48
N LYS A 66 -7.74 -7.28 2.46
CA LYS A 66 -8.77 -7.39 3.49
C LYS A 66 -8.56 -6.35 4.60
N GLN A 67 -9.64 -5.66 4.97
CA GLN A 67 -9.67 -4.78 6.13
C GLN A 67 -9.30 -5.56 7.40
N MET A 68 -8.42 -5.01 8.22
CA MET A 68 -7.86 -5.67 9.41
C MET A 68 -8.80 -5.65 10.61
N GLN A 69 -9.58 -4.56 10.79
CA GLN A 69 -10.27 -4.24 12.03
C GLN A 69 -9.28 -3.98 13.18
N GLY A 70 -9.78 -3.63 14.38
CA GLY A 70 -8.98 -3.28 15.55
C GLY A 70 -8.78 -1.77 15.77
N GLY A 71 -7.78 -1.40 16.57
CA GLY A 71 -7.45 0.00 16.90
C GLY A 71 -6.79 0.76 15.75
N THR A 72 -6.17 1.89 16.07
CA THR A 72 -5.62 2.82 15.08
C THR A 72 -4.21 3.26 15.47
N ASN A 73 -3.20 2.50 15.04
CA ASN A 73 -1.79 2.74 15.39
C ASN A 73 -1.02 3.39 14.23
N THR A 74 -1.38 4.61 13.87
CA THR A 74 -0.74 5.37 12.78
C THR A 74 0.75 5.59 13.01
N HIS A 75 1.18 5.80 14.27
CA HIS A 75 2.59 6.02 14.58
C HIS A 75 3.46 4.82 14.23
N GLU A 76 3.00 3.59 14.49
CA GLU A 76 3.75 2.38 14.14
C GLU A 76 3.75 2.17 12.63
N ALA A 77 2.67 2.52 11.94
CA ALA A 77 2.62 2.44 10.48
C ALA A 77 3.69 3.32 9.83
N LEU A 78 3.86 4.55 10.30
CA LEU A 78 4.89 5.46 9.77
C LEU A 78 6.31 4.96 10.07
N LYS A 79 6.57 4.49 11.30
CA LYS A 79 7.88 3.87 11.64
C LYS A 79 8.17 2.66 10.78
N PHE A 80 7.17 1.80 10.55
CA PHE A 80 7.30 0.62 9.72
C PHE A 80 7.64 0.98 8.27
N ILE A 81 6.94 1.94 7.67
CA ILE A 81 7.22 2.39 6.30
C ILE A 81 8.66 2.90 6.19
N HIS A 82 9.07 3.79 7.10
CA HIS A 82 10.42 4.34 7.09
C HIS A 82 11.49 3.25 7.24
N LYS A 83 11.27 2.26 8.10
CA LYS A 83 12.25 1.21 8.39
C LYS A 83 12.30 0.11 7.31
N PHE A 84 11.16 -0.29 6.75
CA PHE A 84 11.06 -1.52 5.95
C PHE A 84 10.68 -1.28 4.48
N MET A 85 9.76 -0.36 4.17
CA MET A 85 9.24 -0.22 2.80
C MET A 85 10.34 0.14 1.79
N TYR A 86 11.28 1.00 2.21
CA TYR A 86 12.36 1.48 1.36
C TYR A 86 13.63 0.62 1.40
N GLU A 87 13.60 -0.55 2.04
CA GLU A 87 14.71 -1.49 1.95
C GLU A 87 14.82 -2.06 0.52
N PRO A 88 16.03 -2.29 0.00
CA PRO A 88 16.21 -2.82 -1.36
C PRO A 88 15.47 -4.13 -1.61
N VAL A 89 15.39 -5.00 -0.59
CA VAL A 89 14.63 -6.27 -0.66
C VAL A 89 13.13 -6.06 -0.93
N ASN A 90 12.58 -4.92 -0.53
CA ASN A 90 11.19 -4.52 -0.75
C ASN A 90 11.02 -3.59 -1.96
N GLY A 91 12.06 -3.45 -2.79
CA GLY A 91 12.04 -2.62 -4.00
C GLY A 91 12.39 -1.15 -3.78
N GLY A 92 12.94 -0.80 -2.61
CA GLY A 92 13.50 0.54 -2.39
C GLY A 92 14.62 0.84 -3.37
N ARG A 93 14.48 1.93 -4.13
CA ARG A 93 15.51 2.41 -5.07
C ARG A 93 16.32 3.52 -4.40
N ALA A 94 17.64 3.46 -4.54
CA ALA A 94 18.49 4.59 -4.18
C ALA A 94 18.12 5.79 -5.07
N TRP A 95 18.12 6.98 -4.49
CA TRP A 95 18.01 8.21 -5.28
C TRP A 95 19.22 8.28 -6.23
N SER A 96 18.98 8.22 -7.54
CA SER A 96 19.98 8.61 -8.53
C SER A 96 19.96 10.13 -8.66
N LYS A 97 21.12 10.76 -8.45
CA LYS A 97 21.33 12.20 -8.67
C LYS A 97 21.13 12.60 -10.13
#